data_AF-A0A7J9M4Z0-F1
#
_entry.id   AF-A0A7J9M4Z0-F1
#
_cell.length_a   1.000
_cell.length_b   1.000
_cell.length_c   1.000
_cell.angle_alpha   90.00
_cell.angle_beta   90.00
_cell.angle_gamma   90.00
#
_symmetry.space_group_name_H-M   'P 1'
#
loop_
_entity.id
_entity.type
_entity.pdbx_description
1 polymer ?
#
loop_
_entity_poly.entity_id
_entity_poly.type
_entity_poly.pdbx_seq_one_letter_code
_entity_poly.pdbx_strand_id
1 'polypeptide(L)' 'MLERGATVTPIKGVKVTVEPDKLVFKAKNEKKIFKLSIERPSQTAEAVSFGHLTWEVIGGKHVVKSPI' A
#
# COMPACT_ATOMS: atom_id res chain seq x y z
N MET A 1 11.50 -18.15 1.03
CA MET A 1 11.45 -16.76 0.54
C MET A 1 9.98 -16.38 0.37
N LEU A 2 9.56 -15.24 0.90
CA LEU A 2 8.18 -14.76 0.86
C LEU A 2 8.13 -13.45 0.10
N GLU A 3 7.26 -13.35 -0.90
CA GLU A 3 7.02 -12.11 -1.65
C GLU A 3 5.66 -11.54 -1.29
N ARG A 4 5.60 -10.22 -1.09
CA ARG A 4 4.36 -9.49 -0.85
C ARG A 4 4.19 -8.40 -1.89
N GLY A 5 3.05 -8.40 -2.58
CA GLY A 5 2.64 -7.33 -3.50
C GLY A 5 1.81 -6.28 -2.77
N ALA A 6 1.97 -5.03 -3.19
CA ALA A 6 1.17 -3.92 -2.72
C ALA A 6 -0.03 -3.66 -3.63
N THR A 7 -1.19 -3.45 -3.03
CA THR A 7 -2.38 -2.93 -3.70
C THR A 7 -2.91 -1.75 -2.91
N VAL A 8 -3.24 -0.66 -3.58
CA VAL A 8 -3.82 0.53 -2.97
C VAL A 8 -5.23 0.75 -3.51
N THR A 9 -6.18 1.08 -2.63
CA THR A 9 -7.53 1.49 -3.03
C THR A 9 -7.45 2.71 -3.95
N PRO A 10 -8.06 2.67 -5.15
CA PRO A 10 -8.22 3.87 -5.97
C PRO A 10 -9.10 4.89 -5.23
N ILE A 11 -8.56 6.09 -4.99
CA ILE A 11 -9.29 7.20 -4.37
C ILE A 11 -9.49 8.29 -5.43
N LYS A 12 -10.73 8.70 -5.66
CA LYS A 12 -11.05 9.65 -6.73
C LYS A 12 -10.32 10.97 -6.51
N GLY A 13 -9.55 11.40 -7.50
CA GLY A 13 -8.81 12.66 -7.44
C GLY A 13 -7.60 12.66 -6.48
N VAL A 14 -7.25 11.52 -5.89
CA VAL A 14 -6.07 11.36 -5.05
C VAL A 14 -5.17 10.31 -5.67
N LYS A 15 -3.93 10.68 -5.96
CA LYS A 15 -2.93 9.74 -6.44
C LYS A 15 -2.19 9.18 -5.24
N VAL A 16 -2.28 7.88 -5.05
CA VAL A 16 -1.55 7.17 -4.01
C VAL A 16 -0.58 6.20 -4.66
N THR A 17 0.70 6.30 -4.34
CA THR A 17 1.75 5.44 -4.86
C THR A 17 2.56 4.83 -3.73
N VAL A 18 3.11 3.64 -3.97
CA VAL A 18 3.92 2.90 -3.01
C VAL A 18 5.18 2.41 -3.70
N GLU A 19 6.34 2.65 -3.08
CA GLU A 19 7.65 2.28 -3.63
C GLU A 19 8.54 1.65 -2.54
N PRO A 20 9.10 0.44 -2.77
CA PRO A 20 8.77 -0.47 -3.86
C PRO A 20 7.34 -1.03 -3.71
N ASP A 21 6.74 -1.50 -4.80
CA ASP A 21 5.42 -2.18 -4.81
C ASP A 21 5.50 -3.67 -4.46
N LYS A 22 6.71 -4.22 -4.36
CA LYS A 22 6.99 -5.60 -3.93
C LYS A 22 8.01 -5.64 -2.79
N LEU A 23 7.70 -6.37 -1.73
CA LEU A 23 8.60 -6.66 -0.62
C LEU A 23 8.99 -8.14 -0.59
N VAL A 24 10.30 -8.42 -0.53
CA VAL A 24 10.86 -9.77 -0.59
C VAL A 24 11.57 -10.12 0.71
N PHE A 25 11.00 -11.03 1.49
CA PHE A 25 11.54 -11.51 2.77
C PHE A 25 12.28 -12.83 2.58
N LYS A 26 13.55 -12.86 2.97
CA LYS A 26 14.44 -14.03 2.87
C LYS A 26 14.52 -14.78 4.19
N ALA A 27 14.37 -14.09 5.33
CA ALA A 27 14.47 -14.69 6.66
C ALA A 27 13.36 -14.24 7.62
N LYS A 28 13.15 -15.01 8.69
CA LYS A 28 12.26 -14.64 9.79
C LYS A 28 12.80 -13.38 10.48
N ASN A 29 11.90 -12.47 10.88
CA ASN A 29 12.20 -11.18 11.54
C ASN A 29 12.94 -10.14 10.67
N GLU A 30 13.10 -10.39 9.36
CA GLU A 30 13.64 -9.39 8.45
C GLU A 30 12.69 -8.18 8.35
N LYS A 31 13.26 -6.98 8.48
CA LYS A 31 12.53 -5.72 8.34
C LYS A 31 12.67 -5.19 6.92
N LYS A 32 11.58 -4.61 6.41
CA LYS A 32 11.53 -3.94 5.10
C LYS A 32 11.02 -2.52 5.27
N ILE A 33 11.41 -1.67 4.33
CA ILE A 33 11.04 -0.27 4.28
C ILE A 33 10.34 -0.03 2.94
N PHE A 34 9.28 0.76 2.97
CA PHE A 34 8.57 1.25 1.80
C PHE A 34 8.21 2.72 2.04
N LYS A 35 7.96 3.45 0.95
CA LYS A 35 7.44 4.80 0.97
C LYS A 35 6.04 4.80 0.38
N LEU A 36 5.08 5.37 1.11
CA LEU A 36 3.75 5.71 0.60
C LEU A 36 3.73 7.21 0.29
N SER A 37 3.35 7.57 -0.93
CA SER A 37 3.18 8.97 -1.34
C SER A 37 1.72 9.23 -1.66
N ILE A 38 1.16 10.31 -1.12
CA ILE A 38 -0.23 10.73 -1.32
C ILE A 38 -0.21 12.13 -1.92
N GLU A 39 -0.67 12.25 -3.15
CA GLU A 39 -0.77 13.51 -3.88
C GLU A 39 -2.25 13.83 -4.10
N ARG A 40 -2.69 15.02 -3.69
CA ARG A 40 -4.06 15.50 -3.90
C ARG A 40 -4.05 16.94 -4.41
N PRO A 41 -5.00 17.34 -5.26
CA PRO A 41 -5.22 18.74 -5.60
C PRO A 41 -5.62 19.52 -4.35
N SER A 42 -5.30 20.83 -4.34
CA SER A 42 -5.61 21.73 -3.22
C SER A 42 -7.11 21.89 -2.97
N GLN A 43 -7.90 21.82 -4.04
CA GLN A 43 -9.37 21.79 -3.99
C GLN A 43 -9.83 20.39 -4.38
N THR A 44 -10.28 19.63 -3.39
CA THR A 44 -10.94 18.34 -3.62
C THR A 44 -12.46 18.54 -3.59
N ALA A 45 -13.19 17.83 -4.46
CA ALA A 45 -14.66 17.88 -4.45
C ALA A 45 -15.28 17.17 -3.24
N GLU A 46 -14.56 16.22 -2.63
CA GLU A 46 -14.99 15.45 -1.47
C GLU A 46 -14.29 15.95 -0.19
N ALA A 47 -15.07 16.12 0.89
CA ALA A 47 -14.55 16.56 2.19
C ALA A 47 -13.76 15.45 2.92
N VAL A 48 -14.12 14.19 2.70
CA VAL A 48 -13.47 13.00 3.28
C VAL A 48 -13.52 11.86 2.26
N SER A 49 -12.40 11.17 2.08
CA SER A 49 -12.31 9.94 1.27
C SER A 49 -11.52 8.90 2.08
N PHE A 50 -11.75 7.62 1.82
CA PHE A 50 -11.13 6.51 2.55
C PHE A 50 -10.48 5.52 1.59
N GLY A 51 -9.38 4.91 2.02
CA GLY A 51 -8.74 3.83 1.31
C GLY A 51 -7.87 2.97 2.22
N HIS A 52 -7.04 2.14 1.59
CA HIS A 52 -6.05 1.36 2.30
C HIS A 52 -4.91 0.93 1.39
N LEU A 53 -3.74 0.76 2.00
CA LEU A 53 -2.65 -0.04 1.47
C LEU A 53 -2.81 -1.48 1.96
N THR A 54 -2.75 -2.44 1.04
CA THR A 54 -2.76 -3.87 1.34
C THR A 54 -1.45 -4.49 0.90
N TRP A 55 -0.80 -5.22 1.79
CA TRP A 55 0.28 -6.15 1.48
C TRP A 55 -0.23 -7.57 1.56
N GLU A 56 -0.28 -8.26 0.41
CA GLU A 56 -0.70 -9.66 0.33
C GLU A 56 0.46 -10.54 -0.09
N VAL A 57 0.55 -11.73 0.50
CA VAL A 57 1.53 -12.73 0.06
C VAL A 57 1.10 -13.25 -1.31
N ILE A 58 1.98 -13.16 -2.30
CA ILE A 58 1.72 -13.68 -3.65
C ILE A 58 1.51 -15.20 -3.54
N GLY A 59 0.29 -15.68 -3.82
CA GLY A 59 -0.10 -17.09 -3.68
C GLY A 59 -0.31 -17.58 -2.24
N GLY A 60 -0.42 -16.68 -1.26
CA GLY A 60 -0.60 -17.00 0.16
C GLY A 60 -1.90 -16.47 0.78
N LYS A 61 -2.06 -16.67 2.09
CA LYS A 61 -3.27 -16.28 2.86
C LYS A 61 -3.09 -15.07 3.77
N HIS A 62 -1.86 -14.60 3.97
CA HIS A 62 -1.60 -13.49 4.89
C HIS A 62 -1.81 -12.15 4.19
N VAL A 63 -2.61 -11.30 4.84
CA VAL A 63 -2.96 -9.96 4.38
C VAL A 63 -2.64 -8.98 5.50
N VAL A 64 -1.88 -7.93 5.19
CA VAL A 64 -1.64 -6.80 6.10
C VAL A 64 -2.28 -5.57 5.49
N LYS A 65 -3.19 -4.94 6.22
CA LYS A 65 -3.99 -3.81 5.74
C LYS A 65 -3.74 -2.58 6.61
N SER A 66 -3.43 -1.46 5.99
CA SER A 66 -3.24 -0.17 6.65
C SER A 66 -4.24 0.85 6.08
N PRO A 67 -5.14 1.43 6.90
CA PRO A 67 -6.09 2.43 6.42
C PRO A 67 -5.40 3.73 6.02
N ILE A 68 -5.97 4.41 5.02
CA ILE A 68 -5.58 5.72 4.50
C ILE A 68 -6.82 6.62 4.56
#